data_AF-A0A411HEE1-F1
#
_entry.id   AF-A0A411HEE1-F1
#
_cell.length_a   1.000
_cell.length_b   1.000
_cell.length_c   1.000
_cell.angle_alpha   90.00
_cell.angle_beta   90.00
_cell.angle_gamma   90.00
#
_symmetry.space_group_name_H-M   'P 1'
#
loop_
_entity.id
_entity.type
_entity.pdbx_description
1 polymer ?
#
loop_
_entity_poly.entity_id
_entity_poly.type
_entity_poly.pdbx_seq_one_letter_code
_entity_poly.pdbx_strand_id
1 'polypeptide(L)'
;MSGQNCWGYGGDNGPLNWHKQFPFAQGDRQSPIDIVSAQAVHDADLTPISISYSACTSLSICNSGHSVMVEFEDCDDKTVTKGGGENSSRHAVPVVNGGPLENPYKLKQFHFHWGQRGRQGSEHN
;
A
#
# COMPACT_ATOMS: atom_id res chain seq x y z
N MET A 1 11.74 16.84 -11.43
CA MET A 1 10.74 17.32 -12.41
C MET A 1 9.39 16.76 -11.97
N SER A 2 8.57 17.56 -11.29
CA SER A 2 7.26 17.15 -10.81
C SER A 2 6.27 17.21 -11.98
N GLY A 3 5.84 16.05 -12.50
CA GLY A 3 4.67 16.01 -13.35
C GLY A 3 3.50 16.58 -12.56
N GLN A 4 2.97 17.73 -12.96
CA GLN A 4 1.70 18.23 -12.46
C GLN A 4 0.61 17.27 -12.93
N ASN A 5 0.37 16.22 -12.17
CA ASN A 5 -0.76 15.34 -12.42
C ASN A 5 -2.00 16.08 -11.93
N CYS A 6 -2.91 16.42 -12.85
CA CYS A 6 -4.09 17.23 -12.60
C CYS A 6 -5.21 16.43 -11.91
N TRP A 7 -4.91 15.81 -10.77
CA TRP A 7 -5.89 15.09 -9.95
C TRP A 7 -5.85 15.56 -8.50
N GLY A 8 -6.95 15.35 -7.80
CA GLY A 8 -7.11 15.62 -6.38
C GLY A 8 -8.47 15.14 -5.90
N TYR A 9 -8.98 15.79 -4.85
CA TYR A 9 -10.29 15.49 -4.26
C TYR A 9 -11.23 16.72 -4.26
N GLY A 10 -10.86 17.77 -5.01
CA GLY A 10 -11.69 18.96 -5.18
C GLY A 10 -12.80 18.73 -6.22
N GLY A 11 -13.69 19.71 -6.40
CA GLY A 11 -14.81 19.59 -7.35
C GLY A 11 -14.37 19.33 -8.79
N ASP A 12 -13.38 20.08 -9.28
CA ASP A 12 -12.98 20.04 -10.69
C ASP A 12 -11.97 18.92 -11.03
N ASN A 13 -11.22 18.44 -10.03
CA ASN A 13 -10.16 17.44 -10.20
C ASN A 13 -10.38 16.15 -9.37
N GLY A 14 -11.58 15.99 -8.81
CA GLY A 14 -11.96 14.87 -7.94
C GLY A 14 -12.21 13.54 -8.66
N PRO A 15 -12.51 12.46 -7.91
CA PRO A 15 -12.70 11.10 -8.43
C PRO A 15 -13.64 10.99 -9.64
N LEU A 16 -14.73 11.76 -9.64
CA LEU A 16 -15.70 11.80 -10.75
C LEU A 16 -15.07 12.24 -12.09
N ASN A 17 -13.93 12.93 -12.05
CA ASN A 17 -13.22 13.45 -13.22
C ASN A 17 -11.93 12.68 -13.56
N TRP A 18 -11.45 11.78 -12.71
CA TRP A 18 -10.16 11.10 -12.91
C TRP A 18 -10.08 10.33 -14.23
N HIS A 19 -11.19 9.69 -14.64
CA HIS A 19 -11.27 8.92 -15.89
C HIS A 19 -10.93 9.71 -17.16
N LYS A 20 -11.07 11.05 -17.13
CA LYS A 20 -10.75 11.92 -18.26
C LYS A 20 -9.26 11.90 -18.61
N GLN A 21 -8.40 11.66 -17.63
CA GLN A 21 -6.93 11.59 -17.80
C GLN A 21 -6.38 10.19 -17.54
N PHE A 22 -7.06 9.42 -16.70
CA PHE A 22 -6.69 8.07 -16.31
C PHE A 22 -7.81 7.11 -16.70
N PRO A 23 -7.90 6.66 -17.98
CA PRO A 23 -9.02 5.84 -18.47
C PRO A 23 -9.28 4.58 -17.64
N PHE A 24 -8.25 4.05 -16.98
CA PHE A 24 -8.35 2.92 -16.06
C PHE A 24 -9.27 3.18 -14.85
N ALA A 25 -9.57 4.43 -14.52
CA ALA A 25 -10.53 4.79 -13.47
C ALA A 25 -11.97 4.32 -13.77
N GLN A 26 -12.25 3.82 -14.98
CA GLN A 26 -13.51 3.16 -15.37
C GLN A 26 -13.35 1.66 -15.64
N GLY A 27 -12.28 1.03 -15.16
CA GLY A 27 -12.07 -0.42 -15.32
C GLY A 27 -13.00 -1.27 -14.45
N ASP A 28 -13.04 -2.57 -14.73
CA ASP A 28 -13.97 -3.52 -14.06
C ASP A 28 -13.53 -3.93 -12.65
N ARG A 29 -12.30 -3.58 -12.24
CA ARG A 29 -11.68 -3.99 -10.96
C ARG A 29 -11.12 -2.78 -10.21
N GLN A 30 -11.93 -1.74 -10.07
CA GLN A 30 -11.58 -0.57 -9.26
C GLN A 30 -11.77 -0.83 -7.77
N SER A 31 -10.97 -0.15 -6.97
CA SER A 31 -11.11 -0.02 -5.51
C SER A 31 -11.36 1.46 -5.17
N PRO A 32 -11.97 1.77 -4.02
CA PRO A 32 -12.53 0.85 -3.02
C PRO A 32 -13.84 0.18 -3.45
N ILE A 33 -14.31 -0.78 -2.63
CA ILE A 33 -15.63 -1.41 -2.73
C ILE A 33 -16.32 -1.44 -1.37
N ASP A 34 -17.63 -1.69 -1.39
CA ASP A 34 -18.44 -2.02 -0.20
C ASP A 34 -18.30 -3.53 0.11
N ILE A 35 -17.81 -3.87 1.29
CA ILE A 35 -17.55 -5.26 1.69
C ILE A 35 -18.77 -5.80 2.42
N VAL A 36 -19.67 -6.41 1.66
CA VAL A 36 -20.82 -7.13 2.23
C VAL A 36 -20.36 -8.46 2.83
N SER A 37 -20.08 -8.48 4.13
CA SER A 37 -19.53 -9.65 4.83
C SER A 37 -20.31 -10.96 4.62
N ALA A 38 -21.64 -10.89 4.49
CA ALA A 38 -22.48 -12.04 4.21
C ALA A 38 -22.29 -12.66 2.81
N GLN A 39 -21.69 -11.91 1.87
CA GLN A 39 -21.37 -12.38 0.52
C GLN A 39 -19.89 -12.81 0.39
N ALA A 40 -19.08 -12.60 1.43
CA ALA A 40 -17.69 -13.06 1.43
C ALA A 40 -17.65 -14.60 1.43
N VAL A 41 -16.92 -15.17 0.47
CA VAL A 41 -16.76 -16.61 0.36
C VAL A 41 -15.54 -17.03 1.18
N HIS A 42 -15.75 -17.90 2.16
CA HIS A 42 -14.65 -18.49 2.91
C HIS A 42 -13.85 -19.43 2.01
N ASP A 43 -12.57 -19.12 1.84
CA ASP A 43 -11.61 -19.95 1.11
C ASP A 43 -10.71 -20.67 2.13
N ALA A 44 -10.86 -22.00 2.18
CA ALA A 44 -10.13 -22.85 3.13
C ALA A 44 -8.67 -23.10 2.71
N ASP A 45 -8.30 -22.81 1.47
CA ASP A 45 -6.93 -22.99 0.96
C ASP A 45 -6.03 -21.80 1.30
N LEU A 46 -6.60 -20.69 1.79
CA LEU A 46 -5.84 -19.52 2.22
C LEU A 46 -4.97 -19.84 3.43
N THR A 47 -3.66 -19.66 3.25
CA THR A 47 -2.69 -19.73 4.35
C THR A 47 -2.75 -18.47 5.23
N PRO A 48 -2.31 -18.52 6.49
CA PRO A 48 -2.24 -17.33 7.32
C PRO A 48 -1.34 -16.25 6.70
N ILE A 49 -1.76 -14.99 6.79
CA ILE A 49 -0.91 -13.84 6.42
C ILE A 49 0.18 -13.70 7.47
N SER A 50 1.43 -13.62 7.03
CA SER A 50 2.61 -13.41 7.89
C SER A 50 3.27 -12.08 7.56
N ILE A 51 3.43 -11.24 8.59
CA ILE A 51 4.06 -9.92 8.50
C ILE A 51 5.35 -9.96 9.30
N SER A 52 6.48 -9.70 8.64
CA SER A 52 7.80 -9.63 9.27
C SER A 52 8.41 -8.26 9.01
N TYR A 53 8.06 -7.29 9.85
CA TYR A 53 8.61 -5.94 9.80
C TYR A 53 9.69 -5.78 10.86
N SER A 54 10.88 -5.36 10.45
CA SER A 54 11.96 -5.08 11.36
C SER A 54 11.89 -3.62 11.83
N ALA A 55 12.30 -3.37 13.07
CA ALA A 55 12.42 -2.02 13.60
C ALA A 55 13.39 -1.19 12.74
N CYS A 56 13.29 0.14 12.81
CA CYS A 56 14.28 1.05 12.21
C CYS A 56 14.48 0.95 10.68
N THR A 57 13.48 0.48 9.93
CA THR A 57 13.51 0.42 8.46
C THR A 57 12.80 1.57 7.75
N SER A 58 12.12 2.44 8.51
CA SER A 58 11.50 3.66 7.97
C SER A 58 12.57 4.67 7.56
N LEU A 59 12.43 5.22 6.36
CA LEU A 59 13.36 6.19 5.78
C LEU A 59 12.91 7.64 6.03
N SER A 60 11.66 7.94 5.69
CA SER A 60 11.16 9.32 5.67
C SER A 60 9.67 9.36 5.98
N ILE A 61 9.20 10.53 6.42
CA ILE A 61 7.78 10.88 6.46
C ILE A 61 7.59 12.13 5.60
N CYS A 62 6.66 12.07 4.65
CA CYS A 62 6.42 13.17 3.71
C CYS A 62 4.93 13.46 3.53
N ASN A 63 4.62 14.73 3.26
CA ASN A 63 3.29 15.14 2.79
C ASN A 63 3.35 15.22 1.25
N SER A 64 2.64 14.32 0.57
CA SER A 64 2.62 14.24 -0.89
C SER A 64 1.70 15.27 -1.55
N GLY A 65 1.00 16.10 -0.76
CA GLY A 65 -0.12 16.92 -1.20
C GLY A 65 -1.46 16.17 -1.22
N HIS A 66 -1.44 14.83 -1.12
CA HIS A 66 -2.63 13.98 -1.15
C HIS A 66 -2.79 13.11 0.11
N SER A 67 -1.69 12.82 0.81
CA SER A 67 -1.68 12.10 2.09
C SER A 67 -0.38 12.42 2.84
N VAL A 68 -0.32 12.01 4.11
CA VAL A 68 0.95 11.69 4.77
C VAL A 68 1.41 10.28 4.35
N MET A 69 2.68 10.14 4.01
CA MET A 69 3.28 8.87 3.57
C MET A 69 4.55 8.61 4.38
N VAL A 70 4.75 7.36 4.80
CA VAL A 70 5.98 6.89 5.43
C VAL A 70 6.64 5.88 4.50
N GLU A 71 7.90 6.13 4.13
CA GLU A 71 8.67 5.29 3.20
C GLU A 71 9.61 4.33 3.94
N PHE A 72 9.89 3.18 3.33
CA PHE A 72 10.76 2.12 3.86
C PHE A 72 11.83 1.72 2.85
N GLU A 73 12.94 1.19 3.35
CA GLU A 73 14.01 0.65 2.52
C GLU A 73 13.60 -0.69 1.86
N ASP A 74 13.70 -0.77 0.53
CA ASP A 74 13.32 -1.95 -0.28
C ASP A 74 14.46 -2.47 -1.19
N CYS A 75 15.64 -1.87 -1.13
CA CYS A 75 16.73 -2.04 -2.10
C CYS A 75 17.62 -3.28 -1.91
N ASP A 76 17.38 -4.09 -0.88
CA ASP A 76 18.11 -5.35 -0.70
C ASP A 76 17.48 -6.47 -1.55
N ASP A 77 18.10 -6.78 -2.69
CA ASP A 77 17.81 -7.97 -3.53
C ASP A 77 18.40 -9.27 -2.93
N LYS A 78 19.06 -9.16 -1.79
CA LYS A 78 19.54 -10.34 -1.06
C LYS A 78 18.37 -10.96 -0.32
N THR A 79 17.62 -11.75 -1.08
CA THR A 79 16.96 -12.95 -0.57
C THR A 79 17.88 -13.60 0.45
N VAL A 80 17.29 -13.93 1.60
CA VAL A 80 17.87 -14.65 2.74
C VAL A 80 18.90 -15.69 2.27
N THR A 81 20.16 -15.28 2.11
CA THR A 81 21.29 -16.17 1.95
C THR A 81 22.04 -16.05 3.26
N LYS A 82 21.82 -17.06 4.12
CA LYS A 82 22.65 -17.30 5.29
C LYS A 82 24.09 -17.47 4.81
N GLY A 83 24.86 -16.39 4.75
CA GLY A 83 26.22 -16.41 4.22
C GLY A 83 26.73 -15.04 3.81
N GLY A 84 26.89 -14.12 4.77
CA GLY A 84 27.55 -12.84 4.55
C GLY A 84 28.12 -12.31 5.85
N GLY A 85 29.43 -12.01 5.87
CA GLY A 85 30.23 -11.76 7.08
C GLY A 85 29.75 -10.65 8.01
N GLU A 86 30.23 -10.74 9.25
CA GLU A 86 29.78 -10.11 10.50
C GLU A 86 29.88 -8.56 10.58
N ASN A 87 30.10 -7.86 9.46
CA ASN A 87 30.52 -6.45 9.48
C ASN A 87 29.53 -5.48 8.80
N SER A 88 28.28 -5.90 8.56
CA SER A 88 27.24 -5.00 8.03
C SER A 88 25.96 -5.18 8.85
N SER A 89 25.63 -4.17 9.66
CA SER A 89 24.36 -4.04 10.39
C SER A 89 23.19 -3.82 9.42
N ARG A 90 22.93 -4.81 8.54
CA ARG A 90 21.80 -4.74 7.60
C ARG A 90 20.55 -5.22 8.32
N HIS A 91 19.58 -4.33 8.45
CA HIS A 91 18.26 -4.70 8.94
C HIS A 91 17.58 -5.62 7.92
N ALA A 92 16.84 -6.63 8.41
CA ALA A 92 16.07 -7.49 7.53
C ALA A 92 15.01 -6.67 6.78
N VAL A 93 14.85 -6.89 5.47
CA VAL A 93 13.85 -6.20 4.64
C VAL A 93 12.45 -6.53 5.16
N PRO A 94 11.59 -5.52 5.42
CA PRO A 94 10.23 -5.75 5.87
C PRO A 94 9.39 -6.41 4.77
N VAL A 95 8.77 -7.55 5.06
CA VAL A 95 8.01 -8.33 4.07
C VAL A 95 6.65 -8.82 4.60
N VAL A 96 5.70 -8.96 3.68
CA VAL A 96 4.43 -9.69 3.87
C VAL A 96 4.38 -10.91 2.96
N ASN A 97 3.85 -12.02 3.46
CA ASN A 97 3.68 -13.28 2.71
C ASN A 97 2.47 -14.07 3.25
N GLY A 98 2.14 -15.18 2.59
CA GLY A 98 0.96 -15.99 2.91
C GLY A 98 -0.34 -15.37 2.38
N GLY A 99 -1.49 -15.88 2.84
CA GLY A 99 -2.79 -15.49 2.28
C GLY A 99 -2.88 -15.86 0.80
N PRO A 100 -3.46 -14.98 -0.05
CA PRO A 100 -3.55 -15.20 -1.49
C PRO A 100 -2.26 -14.82 -2.26
N LEU A 101 -1.17 -14.46 -1.58
CA LEU A 101 0.06 -13.99 -2.23
C LEU A 101 0.91 -15.17 -2.73
N GLU A 102 1.23 -15.19 -4.02
CA GLU A 102 2.11 -16.21 -4.63
C GLU A 102 3.57 -16.09 -4.15
N ASN A 103 4.01 -14.86 -3.82
CA ASN A 103 5.38 -14.54 -3.44
C ASN A 103 5.42 -13.59 -2.24
N PRO A 104 6.54 -13.50 -1.50
CA PRO A 104 6.74 -12.43 -0.52
C PRO A 104 6.81 -11.05 -1.19
N TYR A 105 6.15 -10.06 -0.60
CA TYR A 105 6.17 -8.67 -1.04
C TYR A 105 6.90 -7.79 -0.02
N LYS A 106 7.77 -6.90 -0.51
CA LYS A 106 8.49 -5.92 0.31
C LYS A 106 7.56 -4.75 0.66
N LEU A 107 7.62 -4.28 1.91
CA LEU A 107 6.96 -3.03 2.30
C LEU A 107 7.70 -1.86 1.66
N LYS A 108 6.99 -1.08 0.84
CA LYS A 108 7.54 0.15 0.24
C LYS A 108 7.20 1.40 1.04
N GLN A 109 5.93 1.52 1.40
CA GLN A 109 5.37 2.67 2.11
C GLN A 109 4.03 2.30 2.75
N PHE A 110 3.58 3.11 3.71
CA PHE A 110 2.16 3.22 4.05
C PHE A 110 1.71 4.68 4.05
N HIS A 111 0.41 4.89 3.91
CA HIS A 111 -0.26 6.19 3.94
C HIS A 111 -1.68 6.03 4.49
N PHE A 112 -2.41 7.14 4.64
CA PHE A 112 -3.75 7.13 5.24
C PHE A 112 -4.75 7.86 4.36
N HIS A 113 -6.01 7.45 4.48
CA HIS A 113 -7.16 8.19 3.98
C HIS A 113 -8.01 8.58 5.19
N TRP A 114 -8.55 9.80 5.18
CA TRP A 114 -9.38 10.30 6.28
C TRP A 114 -10.42 11.29 5.76
N GLY A 115 -11.51 11.43 6.51
CA GLY A 115 -12.58 12.36 6.24
C GLY A 115 -12.46 13.61 7.10
N GLN A 116 -13.23 14.64 6.76
CA GLN A 116 -13.29 15.87 7.56
C GLN A 116 -14.02 15.66 8.91
N ARG A 117 -14.86 14.62 9.02
CA ARG A 117 -15.73 14.35 10.18
C ARG A 117 -15.52 12.92 10.67
N GLY A 118 -15.64 12.69 11.98
CA GLY A 118 -15.34 11.41 12.62
C GLY A 118 -16.23 10.20 12.27
N ARG A 119 -17.19 10.33 11.34
CA ARG A 119 -18.03 9.22 10.86
C ARG A 119 -17.78 8.85 9.40
N GLN A 120 -16.72 9.42 8.80
CA GLN A 120 -16.36 9.25 7.39
C GLN A 120 -14.84 9.26 7.26
N GLY A 121 -14.30 8.63 6.21
CA GLY A 121 -12.89 8.75 5.86
C GLY A 121 -12.20 7.48 5.40
N SER A 122 -12.76 6.31 5.74
CA SER A 122 -12.36 5.06 5.10
C SER A 122 -12.75 5.10 3.63
N GLU A 123 -11.99 4.40 2.80
CA GLU A 123 -12.34 4.18 1.40
C GLU A 123 -13.27 2.98 1.24
N HIS A 124 -12.92 1.84 1.86
CA HIS A 124 -13.80 0.68 1.98
C HIS A 124 -14.84 0.90 3.09
N ASN A 125 -16.00 0.29 2.93
CA ASN A 125 -17.08 0.25 3.94
C ASN A 125 -17.49 -1.18 4.24
#